data_AF-A0A967WCS0-F1
#
_entry.id   AF-A0A967WCS0-F1
#
_cell.length_a   1.000
_cell.length_b   1.000
_cell.length_c   1.000
_cell.angle_alpha   90.00
_cell.angle_beta   90.00
_cell.angle_gamma   90.00
#
_symmetry.space_group_name_H-M   'P 1'
#
loop_
_entity.id
_entity.type
_entity.pdbx_description
1 polymer ?
#
loop_
_entity_poly.entity_id
_entity_poly.type
_entity_poly.pdbx_seq_one_letter_code
_entity_poly.pdbx_strand_id
1 'polypeptide(L)' 'GDVQLTILEQVPVTGAVLVTTPQQLAVADAERGVAMFHDLDIPVVGLVENMDRYRCPCCGEDQPLFTRGGAA' A
#
# COMPACT_ATOMS: atom_id res chain seq x y z
N GLY A 1 -2.53 -7.93 -10.68
CA GLY A 1 -1.97 -7.44 -11.94
C GLY A 1 -3.11 -7.07 -12.86
N ASP A 2 -3.84 -8.06 -13.35
CA ASP A 2 -4.80 -7.83 -14.45
C ASP A 2 -6.03 -6.98 -14.09
N VAL A 3 -6.53 -7.09 -12.85
CA VAL A 3 -7.68 -6.28 -12.42
C VAL A 3 -7.35 -4.78 -12.47
N GLN A 4 -6.13 -4.41 -12.07
CA GLN A 4 -5.70 -3.02 -12.12
C GLN A 4 -5.64 -2.52 -13.56
N LEU A 5 -5.07 -3.31 -14.49
CA LEU A 5 -5.00 -2.96 -15.91
C LEU A 5 -6.39 -2.81 -16.53
N THR A 6 -7.31 -3.73 -16.25
CA THR A 6 -8.68 -3.67 -16.77
C THR A 6 -9.40 -2.39 -16.34
N ILE A 7 -9.22 -1.93 -15.09
CA ILE A 7 -9.84 -0.68 -14.61
C ILE A 7 -9.21 0.54 -15.30
N LEU A 8 -7.89 0.54 -15.49
CA LEU A 8 -7.17 1.63 -16.14
C LEU A 8 -7.51 1.77 -17.62
N GLU A 9 -7.86 0.66 -18.29
CA GLU A 9 -8.37 0.66 -19.67
C GLU A 9 -9.81 1.18 -19.76
N GLN A 10 -10.60 1.08 -18.69
CA GLN A 10 -12.02 1.44 -18.69
C GLN A 10 -12.29 2.87 -18.21
N VAL A 11 -11.43 3.43 -17.37
CA VAL A 11 -11.66 4.73 -16.72
C VAL A 11 -10.41 5.60 -16.84
N PRO A 12 -10.53 6.86 -17.28
CA PRO A 12 -9.40 7.79 -17.29
C PRO A 12 -8.97 8.10 -15.84
N VAL A 13 -7.74 7.72 -15.49
CA VAL A 13 -7.17 7.94 -14.15
C VAL A 13 -6.13 9.06 -14.20
N THR A 14 -6.34 10.11 -13.41
CA THR A 14 -5.42 11.27 -13.32
C THR A 14 -4.28 11.06 -12.32
N GLY A 15 -4.41 10.07 -11.43
CA GLY A 15 -3.40 9.73 -10.44
C GLY A 15 -3.88 8.63 -9.51
N ALA A 16 -2.94 8.04 -8.76
CA ALA A 16 -3.20 6.90 -7.90
C ALA A 16 -2.62 7.11 -6.49
N VAL A 17 -3.31 6.57 -5.49
CA VAL A 17 -2.78 6.37 -4.13
C VAL A 17 -2.69 4.87 -3.90
N LEU A 18 -1.52 4.39 -3.53
CA LEU A 18 -1.35 2.99 -3.16
C LEU A 18 -1.59 2.83 -1.66
N VAL A 19 -2.24 1.73 -1.28
CA VAL A 19 -2.46 1.36 0.12
C VAL A 19 -1.82 0.00 0.34
N THR A 20 -0.97 -0.11 1.35
CA THR A 20 -0.27 -1.35 1.70
C THR A 20 -0.33 -1.58 3.21
N THR A 21 0.32 -2.63 3.68
CA THR A 21 0.48 -2.97 5.09
C THR A 21 1.98 -3.15 5.39
N PRO A 22 2.45 -3.01 6.65
CA PRO A 22 3.89 -2.92 6.95
C PRO A 22 4.69 -4.21 6.73
N GLN A 23 4.06 -5.31 6.31
CA GLN A 23 4.76 -6.57 6.07
C GLN A 23 5.53 -6.49 4.76
N GLN A 24 6.75 -7.04 4.77
CA GLN A 24 7.67 -6.99 3.63
C GLN A 24 7.05 -7.47 2.31
N LEU A 25 6.19 -8.49 2.34
CA LEU A 25 5.51 -8.98 1.15
C LEU A 25 4.57 -7.93 0.55
N ALA A 26 3.77 -7.27 1.39
CA ALA A 26 2.83 -6.24 0.94
C ALA A 26 3.57 -4.98 0.45
N VAL A 27 4.70 -4.63 1.07
CA VAL A 27 5.57 -3.55 0.60
C VAL A 27 6.14 -3.89 -0.78
N ALA A 28 6.66 -5.10 -0.99
CA ALA A 28 7.18 -5.54 -2.29
C ALA A 28 6.11 -5.53 -3.39
N ASP A 29 4.86 -5.89 -3.05
CA ASP A 29 3.74 -5.81 -3.99
C ASP A 29 3.33 -4.35 -4.29
N ALA A 30 3.40 -3.46 -3.31
CA ALA A 30 3.18 -2.03 -3.53
C ALA A 30 4.24 -1.42 -4.45
N GLU A 31 5.52 -1.79 -4.30
CA GLU A 31 6.61 -1.35 -5.20
C GLU A 31 6.35 -1.77 -6.65
N ARG A 32 5.92 -3.02 -6.87
CA ARG A 32 5.50 -3.50 -8.20
C ARG A 32 4.31 -2.72 -8.75
N GLY A 33 3.35 -2.37 -7.88
CA GLY A 33 2.23 -1.50 -8.23
C GLY A 33 2.68 -0.13 -8.69
N VAL A 34 3.63 0.51 -7.98
CA VAL A 34 4.19 1.81 -8.38
C VAL A 34 4.82 1.73 -9.77
N ALA A 35 5.61 0.69 -10.04
CA ALA A 35 6.22 0.48 -11.35
C ALA A 35 5.15 0.38 -12.46
N MET A 36 4.09 -0.39 -12.24
CA MET A 36 2.99 -0.54 -13.21
C MET A 36 2.27 0.80 -13.50
N PHE A 37 1.98 1.62 -12.49
CA PHE A 37 1.36 2.95 -12.72
C PHE A 37 2.33 3.90 -13.43
N HIS A 38 3.62 3.84 -13.12
CA HIS A 38 4.66 4.59 -13.81
C HIS A 38 4.75 4.21 -15.29
N ASP A 39 4.71 2.92 -15.62
CA ASP A 39 4.73 2.42 -17.00
C ASP A 39 3.51 2.86 -17.84
N LEU A 40 2.43 3.29 -17.17
CA LEU A 40 1.20 3.79 -17.78
C LEU A 40 1.09 5.33 -17.73
N ASP A 41 2.16 6.04 -17.36
CA ASP A 41 2.21 7.49 -17.22
C ASP A 41 1.17 8.06 -16.21
N ILE A 42 0.77 7.26 -15.22
CA ILE A 42 -0.17 7.68 -14.17
C ILE A 42 0.62 8.06 -12.91
N PRO A 43 0.50 9.30 -12.40
CA PRO A 43 1.25 9.71 -11.23
C PRO A 43 0.73 9.03 -9.96
N VAL A 44 1.62 8.33 -9.26
CA VAL A 44 1.37 7.90 -7.87
C VAL A 44 1.59 9.10 -6.96
N VAL A 45 0.53 9.63 -6.36
CA VAL A 45 0.57 10.84 -5.52
C VAL A 45 0.90 10.54 -4.06
N GLY A 46 0.86 9.26 -3.66
CA GLY A 46 1.25 8.85 -2.31
C GLY A 46 1.10 7.36 -2.05
N LEU A 47 1.69 6.92 -0.94
CA LEU A 47 1.58 5.59 -0.38
C LEU A 47 1.03 5.70 1.05
N VAL A 48 0.01 4.91 1.36
CA VAL A 48 -0.57 4.80 2.70
C VAL A 48 -0.22 3.42 3.26
N GLU A 49 0.49 3.40 4.37
CA GLU A 49 0.69 2.20 5.16
C GLU A 49 -0.49 2.06 6.14
N ASN A 50 -1.38 1.11 5.86
CA ASN A 50 -2.53 0.80 6.69
C ASN A 50 -2.15 -0.26 7.74
N MET A 51 -2.86 -0.26 8.88
CA MET A 51 -2.68 -1.26 9.95
C MET A 51 -1.25 -1.32 10.55
N ASP A 52 -0.56 -0.19 10.67
CA ASP A 52 0.77 -0.16 11.31
C ASP A 52 0.71 -0.42 12.83
N ARG A 53 -0.32 0.08 13.51
CA ARG A 53 -0.43 0.04 14.97
C ARG A 53 -1.85 -0.14 15.48
N TYR A 54 -1.94 -0.69 16.67
CA TYR A 54 -3.13 -0.73 17.52
C TYR A 54 -2.93 0.22 18.69
N ARG A 55 -3.83 1.18 18.86
CA ARG A 55 -3.80 2.10 20.00
C ARG A 55 -4.70 1.59 21.10
N CYS A 56 -4.18 1.25 22.28
CA CYS A 56 -5.03 0.74 23.37
C CYS A 56 -6.07 1.82 23.74
N PRO A 57 -7.37 1.51 23.74
CA PRO A 57 -8.39 2.45 24.19
C PRO A 57 -8.31 2.71 25.70
N CYS A 58 -7.60 1.86 26.44
CA CYS A 58 -7.45 1.89 27.89
C CYS A 58 -6.41 2.91 28.40
N CYS A 59 -5.25 2.98 27.73
CA CYS A 59 -4.10 3.77 28.16
C CYS A 59 -3.56 4.69 27.04
N GLY A 60 -4.07 4.56 25.82
CA GLY A 60 -3.65 5.36 24.67
C GLY A 60 -2.31 4.96 24.06
N GLU A 61 -1.70 3.88 24.54
CA GLU A 61 -0.40 3.38 24.08
C GLU A 61 -0.51 2.70 22.70
N ASP A 62 0.43 3.04 21.82
CA ASP A 62 0.53 2.46 20.49
C ASP A 62 1.34 1.17 20.54
N GLN A 63 0.75 0.08 20.06
CA GLN A 63 1.42 -1.20 19.89
C GLN A 63 1.52 -1.50 18.39
N PRO A 64 2.71 -1.77 17.83
CA PRO A 64 2.84 -2.14 16.44
C PRO A 64 2.07 -3.45 16.18
N LEU A 65 1.24 -3.46 15.14
CA LEU A 65 0.45 -4.66 14.77
C LEU A 65 1.33 -5.74 14.15
N PHE A 66 2.42 -5.33 13.51
CA PHE A 66 3.38 -6.21 12.87
C PHE A 66 4.79 -5.88 13.36
N THR A 67 5.58 -6.92 13.63
CA THR A 67 7.01 -6.75 13.95
C THR A 67 7.76 -6.26 12.72
N ARG A 68 8.49 -5.16 12.88
CA ARG A 68 9.46 -4.70 11.87
C ARG A 68 10.61 -5.71 11.82
N GLY A 69 10.58 -6.64 10.85
CA GLY A 69 11.65 -7.63 10.67
C GLY A 69 11.22 -9.06 10.33
N GLY A 70 9.91 -9.35 10.28
CA GLY A 70 9.44 -10.72 10.01
C GLY A 70 9.45 -11.61 11.25
N ALA A 71 8.71 -12.72 11.17
CA ALA A 71 8.68 -13.75 12.21
C ALA A 71 10.11 -14.28 12.46
N ALA A 72 10.43 -14.52 13.73
CA ALA A 72 11.60 -15.28 14.14
C ALA A 72 11.57 -16.71 13.56
#